data_AF-A0A9W6T597-F1
#
_entry.id   AF-A0A9W6T597-F1
#
_cell.length_a   1.000
_cell.length_b   1.000
_cell.length_c   1.000
_cell.angle_alpha   90.00
_cell.angle_beta   90.00
_cell.angle_gamma   90.00
#
_symmetry.space_group_name_H-M   'P 1'
#
loop_
_entity.id
_entity.type
_entity.pdbx_description
1 polymer ?
#
loop_
_entity_poly.entity_id
_entity_poly.type
_entity_poly.pdbx_seq_one_letter_code
_entity_poly.pdbx_strand_id
1 'polypeptide(L)'
;MYSIALGAQAFWSKFAKVPRVFWTVAGNCVTLAICIPAYYKFEAVMENFMNLIGYYLAIYDAMSLSEHFIYRRGFAGYNIEDYNDMKKIPIGIAGVFGFCCGAAGVVIGMDQTWYVGVVAKKIGDFGGDIGFELAGAFSFIGYNIVRPFELKYFGR
;
A
#
# COMPACT_ATOMS: atom_id res chain seq x y z
N MET A 1 -11.85 10.52 9.54
CA MET A 1 -11.17 11.25 10.64
C MET A 1 -10.87 10.38 11.86
N TYR A 2 -11.83 9.59 12.37
CA TYR A 2 -11.59 8.66 13.50
C TYR A 2 -10.41 7.72 13.26
N SER A 3 -10.32 7.09 12.08
CA SER A 3 -9.26 6.14 11.71
C SER A 3 -7.89 6.80 11.60
N ILE A 4 -7.81 8.07 11.16
CA ILE A 4 -6.54 8.83 11.07
C ILE A 4 -6.00 9.08 12.47
N ALA A 5 -6.85 9.51 13.41
CA ALA A 5 -6.43 9.76 14.79
C ALA A 5 -5.97 8.47 15.49
N LEU A 6 -6.66 7.34 15.25
CA LEU A 6 -6.30 6.06 15.85
C LEU A 6 -5.04 5.47 15.20
N GLY A 7 -4.87 5.62 13.89
CA GLY A 7 -3.67 5.22 13.16
C GLY A 7 -2.43 6.02 13.56
N ALA A 8 -2.55 7.35 13.74
CA ALA A 8 -1.44 8.20 14.19
C ALA A 8 -0.94 7.81 15.59
N GLN A 9 -1.86 7.41 16.48
CA GLN A 9 -1.52 6.95 17.83
C GLN A 9 -0.91 5.55 17.82
N ALA A 10 -1.34 4.67 16.91
CA ALA A 10 -0.82 3.31 16.77
C ALA A 10 0.56 3.27 16.09
N PHE A 11 0.86 4.23 15.21
CA PHE A 11 2.14 4.25 14.47
C PHE A 11 3.36 4.51 15.37
N TRP A 12 3.20 5.31 16.43
CA TRP A 12 4.32 5.66 17.30
C TRP A 12 3.85 5.98 18.73
N SER A 13 4.48 5.34 19.73
CA SER A 13 4.09 5.49 21.14
C SER A 13 4.19 6.93 21.66
N LYS A 14 5.05 7.78 21.10
CA LYS A 14 5.09 9.22 21.45
C LYS A 14 3.94 10.03 20.84
N PHE A 15 3.35 9.63 19.70
CA PHE A 15 2.18 10.30 19.13
C PHE A 15 0.88 10.01 19.90
N ALA A 16 0.86 8.92 20.68
CA ALA A 16 -0.20 8.63 21.63
C ALA A 16 -0.27 9.64 22.81
N LYS A 17 0.79 10.42 23.06
CA LYS A 17 0.78 11.48 24.09
C LYS A 17 0.01 12.72 23.67
N VAL A 18 -0.24 12.91 22.38
CA VAL A 18 -0.97 14.07 21.85
C VAL A 18 -2.48 13.79 21.91
N PRO A 19 -3.30 14.70 22.48
CA PRO A 19 -4.74 14.50 22.59
C PRO A 19 -5.39 14.31 21.22
N ARG A 20 -6.31 13.34 21.15
CA ARG A 20 -6.98 12.88 19.93
C ARG A 20 -7.61 14.00 19.10
N VAL A 21 -8.13 15.03 19.77
CA VAL A 21 -8.79 16.18 19.15
C VAL A 21 -7.85 16.89 18.17
N PHE A 22 -6.57 17.02 18.50
CA PHE A 22 -5.60 17.67 17.63
C PHE A 22 -5.44 16.93 16.30
N TRP A 23 -5.32 15.61 16.34
CA TRP A 23 -5.23 14.78 15.14
C TRP A 23 -6.49 14.83 14.28
N THR A 24 -7.68 14.90 14.90
CA THR A 24 -8.93 15.02 14.15
C THR A 24 -9.11 16.39 13.49
N VAL A 25 -8.71 17.46 14.16
CA VAL A 25 -8.78 18.83 13.60
C VAL A 25 -7.76 19.00 12.49
N ALA A 26 -6.51 18.57 12.69
CA ALA A 26 -5.48 18.61 11.66
C ALA A 26 -5.87 17.81 10.41
N GLY A 27 -6.40 16.59 10.59
CA GLY A 27 -6.91 15.80 9.48
C GLY A 27 -8.04 16.49 8.72
N ASN A 28 -8.96 17.14 9.44
CA ASN A 28 -10.06 17.88 8.81
C ASN A 28 -9.55 19.09 8.01
N CYS A 29 -8.60 19.85 8.56
CA CYS A 29 -7.96 20.96 7.86
C CYS A 29 -7.27 20.51 6.56
N VAL A 30 -6.54 19.38 6.60
CA VAL A 30 -5.88 18.83 5.40
C VAL A 30 -6.91 18.39 4.36
N THR A 31 -7.98 17.70 4.77
CA THR A 31 -9.05 17.32 3.84
C THR A 31 -9.71 18.53 3.20
N LEU A 32 -10.02 19.58 3.98
CA LEU A 32 -10.57 20.82 3.44
C LEU A 32 -9.61 21.48 2.42
N ALA A 33 -8.32 21.53 2.73
CA ALA A 33 -7.31 22.08 1.84
C ALA A 33 -7.20 21.31 0.51
N ILE A 34 -7.46 19.99 0.51
CA ILE A 34 -7.46 19.16 -0.70
C ILE A 34 -8.80 19.27 -1.45
N CYS A 35 -9.93 19.38 -0.74
CA CYS A 35 -11.25 19.45 -1.35
C CYS A 35 -11.48 20.74 -2.15
N ILE A 36 -10.92 21.88 -1.71
CA ILE A 36 -11.04 23.17 -2.41
C ILE A 36 -10.49 23.10 -3.85
N PRO A 37 -9.23 22.70 -4.10
CA PRO A 37 -8.69 22.58 -5.45
C PRO A 37 -9.32 21.42 -6.23
N ALA A 38 -9.69 20.32 -5.56
CA ALA A 38 -10.32 19.17 -6.20
C ALA A 38 -11.68 19.54 -6.84
N TYR A 39 -12.44 20.48 -6.26
CA TYR A 39 -13.73 20.91 -6.82
C TYR A 39 -13.61 21.51 -8.23
N TYR A 40 -12.51 22.20 -8.54
CA TYR A 40 -12.34 22.84 -9.86
C TYR A 40 -12.09 21.86 -11.01
N LYS A 41 -11.61 20.64 -10.72
CA LYS A 41 -11.40 19.56 -11.69
C LYS A 41 -11.87 18.22 -11.11
N PHE A 42 -13.10 18.20 -10.59
CA PHE A 42 -13.61 17.12 -9.75
C PHE A 42 -13.47 15.74 -10.39
N GLU A 43 -13.95 15.57 -11.62
CA GLU A 43 -13.95 14.28 -12.31
C GLU A 43 -12.54 13.73 -12.50
N ALA A 44 -11.66 14.50 -13.14
CA ALA A 44 -10.28 14.08 -13.36
C ALA A 44 -9.54 13.82 -12.04
N VAL A 45 -9.67 14.69 -11.04
CA VAL A 45 -8.98 14.50 -9.75
C VAL A 45 -9.48 13.25 -9.03
N MET A 46 -10.79 13.02 -9.04
CA MET A 46 -11.41 11.87 -8.38
C MET A 46 -11.00 10.56 -9.06
N GLU A 47 -11.03 10.50 -10.39
CA GLU A 47 -10.58 9.32 -11.16
C GLU A 47 -9.11 8.98 -10.89
N ASN A 48 -8.20 9.95 -11.03
CA ASN A 48 -6.77 9.69 -10.81
C ASN A 48 -6.51 9.27 -9.34
N PHE A 49 -7.22 9.86 -8.39
CA PHE A 49 -7.05 9.52 -6.97
C PHE A 49 -7.58 8.12 -6.64
N MET A 50 -8.73 7.73 -7.20
CA MET A 50 -9.25 6.38 -7.03
C MET A 50 -8.34 5.33 -7.66
N ASN A 51 -7.82 5.58 -8.86
CA ASN A 51 -6.88 4.69 -9.52
C ASN A 51 -5.59 4.53 -8.71
N LEU A 52 -5.04 5.62 -8.19
CA LEU A 52 -3.83 5.59 -7.35
C LEU A 52 -4.04 4.81 -6.05
N ILE A 53 -5.21 4.97 -5.40
CA ILE A 53 -5.58 4.15 -4.23
C ILE A 53 -5.71 2.68 -4.64
N GLY A 54 -6.35 2.39 -5.77
CA GLY A 54 -6.53 1.04 -6.30
C GLY A 54 -5.20 0.33 -6.52
N TYR A 55 -4.22 0.99 -7.15
CA TYR A 55 -2.88 0.44 -7.34
C TYR A 55 -2.18 0.14 -6.03
N TYR A 56 -2.27 1.05 -5.07
CA TYR A 56 -1.66 0.86 -3.75
C TYR A 56 -2.28 -0.33 -3.01
N LEU A 57 -3.62 -0.45 -3.06
CA LEU A 57 -4.34 -1.59 -2.49
C LEU A 57 -3.95 -2.89 -3.17
N ALA A 58 -3.79 -2.93 -4.50
CA ALA A 58 -3.36 -4.13 -5.22
C ALA A 58 -2.00 -4.65 -4.73
N ILE A 59 -1.03 -3.74 -4.52
CA ILE A 59 0.29 -4.10 -3.98
C ILE A 59 0.15 -4.69 -2.59
N TYR A 60 -0.63 -4.03 -1.73
CA TYR A 60 -0.80 -4.41 -0.33
C TYR A 60 -1.53 -5.74 -0.17
N ASP A 61 -2.62 -5.94 -0.91
CA ASP A 61 -3.41 -7.16 -0.90
C ASP A 61 -2.60 -8.33 -1.47
N ALA A 62 -1.85 -8.13 -2.55
CA ALA A 62 -0.98 -9.18 -3.11
C ALA A 62 0.05 -9.69 -2.09
N MET A 63 0.71 -8.80 -1.34
CA MET A 63 1.66 -9.21 -0.29
C MET A 63 0.95 -9.84 0.91
N SER A 64 -0.13 -9.22 1.40
CA SER A 64 -0.88 -9.68 2.57
C SER A 64 -1.50 -11.06 2.34
N LEU A 65 -2.13 -11.27 1.16
CA LEU A 65 -2.68 -12.56 0.76
C LEU A 65 -1.57 -13.60 0.58
N SER A 66 -0.44 -13.23 -0.01
CA SER A 66 0.71 -14.12 -0.14
C SER A 66 1.21 -14.60 1.23
N GLU A 67 1.36 -13.68 2.19
CA GLU A 67 1.78 -14.01 3.56
C GLU A 67 0.75 -14.91 4.26
N HIS A 68 -0.53 -14.58 4.15
CA HIS A 68 -1.61 -15.29 4.82
C HIS A 68 -1.81 -16.72 4.28
N PHE A 69 -1.82 -16.89 2.96
CA PHE A 69 -2.10 -18.18 2.33
C PHE A 69 -0.87 -19.08 2.18
N ILE A 70 0.29 -18.53 1.79
CA ILE A 70 1.48 -19.35 1.45
C ILE A 70 2.31 -19.65 2.69
N TYR A 71 2.63 -18.61 3.48
CA TYR A 71 3.60 -18.73 4.58
C TYR A 71 2.93 -19.05 5.91
N ARG A 72 1.87 -18.33 6.27
CA ARG A 72 1.16 -18.53 7.54
C ARG A 72 0.07 -19.60 7.47
N ARG A 73 -0.30 -20.03 6.26
CA ARG A 73 -1.28 -21.11 5.97
C ARG A 73 -2.56 -20.99 6.81
N GLY A 74 -3.12 -19.77 6.88
CA GLY A 74 -4.36 -19.46 7.57
C GLY A 74 -4.21 -18.82 8.96
N PHE A 75 -5.33 -18.70 9.67
CA PHE A 75 -5.42 -18.01 10.97
C PHE A 75 -4.68 -18.72 12.11
N ALA A 76 -4.41 -20.02 11.99
CA ALA A 76 -3.68 -20.80 13.00
C ALA A 76 -2.19 -20.44 13.09
N GLY A 77 -1.62 -19.82 12.04
CA GLY A 77 -0.23 -19.36 12.03
C GLY A 77 -0.02 -17.98 12.67
N TYR A 78 -1.08 -17.33 13.16
CA TYR A 78 -0.98 -16.04 13.84
C TYR A 78 -0.97 -16.25 15.35
N ASN A 79 0.19 -16.00 15.97
CA ASN A 79 0.30 -15.96 17.41
C ASN A 79 -0.05 -14.55 17.92
N ILE A 80 -1.16 -14.41 18.64
CA ILE A 80 -1.70 -13.13 19.11
C ILE A 80 -0.77 -12.49 20.16
N GLU A 81 -0.04 -13.32 20.91
CA GLU A 81 0.89 -12.90 21.96
C GLU A 81 2.15 -12.21 21.41
N ASP A 82 2.49 -12.44 20.13
CA ASP A 82 3.71 -11.93 19.51
C ASP A 82 3.51 -10.59 18.77
N TYR A 83 2.29 -10.04 18.79
CA TYR A 83 1.93 -8.82 18.04
C TYR A 83 2.78 -7.59 18.40
N ASN A 84 3.24 -7.48 19.64
CA ASN A 84 3.96 -6.31 20.15
C ASN A 84 5.46 -6.58 20.41
N ASP A 85 5.96 -7.76 20.06
CA ASP A 85 7.37 -8.11 20.24
C ASP A 85 8.15 -7.85 18.95
N MET A 86 8.88 -6.74 18.92
CA MET A 86 9.72 -6.32 17.80
C MET A 86 10.78 -7.38 17.40
N LYS A 87 11.07 -8.34 18.30
CA LYS A 87 11.99 -9.45 18.02
C LYS A 87 11.33 -10.63 17.31
N LYS A 88 10.01 -10.76 17.28
CA LYS A 88 9.32 -11.92 16.67
C LYS A 88 8.61 -11.58 15.35
N ILE A 89 8.49 -10.30 15.04
CA ILE A 89 7.96 -9.82 13.75
C ILE A 89 9.01 -9.92 12.64
N PRO A 90 8.60 -10.22 11.39
CA PRO A 90 9.50 -10.21 10.25
C PRO A 90 10.09 -8.82 10.03
N ILE A 91 11.35 -8.78 9.59
CA ILE A 91 12.17 -7.55 9.50
C ILE A 91 11.63 -6.61 8.42
N GLY A 92 10.75 -7.11 7.55
CA GLY A 92 10.03 -6.32 6.55
C GLY A 92 10.82 -6.09 5.27
N ILE A 93 11.97 -6.76 5.09
CA ILE A 93 12.80 -6.62 3.88
C ILE A 93 12.06 -7.17 2.66
N ALA A 94 11.42 -8.34 2.81
CA ALA A 94 10.56 -8.90 1.77
C ALA A 94 9.38 -7.98 1.43
N GLY A 95 8.80 -7.31 2.43
CA GLY A 95 7.72 -6.35 2.24
C GLY A 95 8.16 -5.08 1.50
N VAL A 96 9.32 -4.52 1.86
CA VAL A 96 9.89 -3.35 1.16
C VAL A 96 10.25 -3.70 -0.28
N PHE A 97 10.86 -4.87 -0.51
CA PHE A 97 11.21 -5.30 -1.87
C PHE A 97 9.96 -5.56 -2.72
N GLY A 98 8.96 -6.29 -2.17
CA GLY A 98 7.67 -6.51 -2.84
C GLY A 98 6.97 -5.19 -3.17
N PHE A 99 6.99 -4.22 -2.26
CA PHE A 99 6.46 -2.88 -2.49
C PHE A 99 7.21 -2.14 -3.61
N CYS A 100 8.54 -2.18 -3.65
CA CYS A 100 9.33 -1.57 -4.72
C CYS A 100 9.05 -2.22 -6.09
N CYS A 101 8.93 -3.55 -6.14
CA CYS A 101 8.56 -4.27 -7.36
C CYS A 101 7.14 -3.92 -7.82
N GLY A 102 6.18 -3.88 -6.91
CA GLY A 102 4.81 -3.45 -7.19
C GLY A 102 4.76 -2.02 -7.71
N ALA A 103 5.49 -1.10 -7.08
CA ALA A 103 5.59 0.30 -7.52
C ALA A 103 6.17 0.41 -8.94
N ALA A 104 7.20 -0.37 -9.27
CA ALA A 104 7.72 -0.46 -10.63
C ALA A 104 6.65 -0.97 -11.62
N GLY A 105 5.86 -1.96 -11.22
CA GLY A 105 4.72 -2.46 -12.00
C GLY A 105 3.68 -1.36 -12.29
N VAL A 106 3.32 -0.56 -11.29
CA VAL A 106 2.44 0.61 -11.45
C VAL A 106 3.05 1.61 -12.44
N VAL A 107 4.30 2.02 -12.28
CA VAL A 107 4.94 3.01 -13.16
C VAL A 107 4.99 2.54 -14.63
N ILE A 108 4.97 1.25 -14.88
CA ILE A 108 5.00 0.71 -16.24
C ILE A 108 3.59 0.56 -16.84
N GLY A 109 2.58 0.25 -16.00
CA GLY A 109 1.20 -0.06 -16.40
C GLY A 109 0.18 1.05 -16.25
N MET A 110 0.51 2.09 -15.50
CA MET A 110 -0.40 3.17 -15.15
C MET A 110 -0.67 4.08 -16.34
N ASP A 111 -1.94 4.40 -16.56
CA ASP A 111 -2.38 5.44 -17.50
C ASP A 111 -3.16 6.50 -16.73
N GLN A 112 -2.55 7.67 -16.53
CA GLN A 112 -3.11 8.76 -15.76
C GLN A 112 -2.93 10.06 -16.53
N THR A 113 -3.75 11.06 -16.19
CA THR A 113 -3.75 12.38 -16.85
C THR A 113 -2.37 13.06 -16.86
N TRP A 114 -1.50 12.71 -15.91
CA TRP A 114 -0.17 13.28 -15.72
C TRP A 114 0.97 12.36 -16.17
N TYR A 115 0.71 11.06 -16.37
CA TYR A 115 1.74 10.10 -16.75
C TYR A 115 1.15 8.84 -17.38
N VAL A 116 1.72 8.42 -18.51
CA VAL A 116 1.35 7.18 -19.22
C VAL A 116 2.54 6.24 -19.29
N GLY A 117 2.39 5.06 -18.71
CA GLY A 117 3.39 4.00 -18.64
C GLY A 117 3.73 3.39 -19.99
N VAL A 118 4.93 2.81 -20.09
CA VAL A 118 5.46 2.26 -21.34
C VAL A 118 4.62 1.09 -21.86
N VAL A 119 4.03 0.30 -20.96
CA VAL A 119 3.14 -0.81 -21.35
C VAL A 119 1.73 -0.30 -21.63
N ALA A 120 1.24 0.68 -20.86
CA ALA A 120 -0.05 1.33 -21.14
C ALA A 120 -0.10 1.92 -22.56
N LYS A 121 0.98 2.57 -23.01
CA LYS A 121 1.10 3.11 -24.39
C LYS A 121 1.03 2.06 -25.50
N LYS A 122 1.31 0.79 -25.19
CA LYS A 122 1.32 -0.29 -26.19
C LYS A 122 -0.04 -0.98 -26.35
N ILE A 123 -1.00 -0.71 -25.46
CA ILE A 123 -2.28 -1.41 -25.37
C ILE A 123 -3.40 -0.74 -26.21
N GLY A 124 -3.07 0.28 -26.99
CA GLY A 124 -3.99 0.87 -27.98
C GLY A 124 -3.63 2.33 -28.29
N ASP A 125 -4.29 2.92 -29.29
CA ASP A 125 -4.06 4.33 -29.68
C ASP A 125 -4.39 5.34 -28.57
N PHE A 126 -5.22 4.95 -27.60
CA PHE A 126 -5.65 5.79 -26.47
C PHE A 126 -5.00 5.44 -25.13
N GLY A 127 -4.15 4.41 -25.07
CA GLY A 127 -3.61 3.90 -23.81
C GLY A 127 -4.63 3.03 -23.04
N GLY A 128 -4.13 2.02 -22.33
CA GLY A 128 -4.96 1.16 -21.48
C GLY A 128 -4.34 1.06 -20.10
N ASP A 129 -5.10 1.45 -19.07
CA ASP A 129 -4.68 1.33 -17.68
C ASP A 129 -4.71 -0.14 -17.23
N ILE A 130 -3.53 -0.69 -16.98
CA ILE A 130 -3.35 -2.02 -16.38
C ILE A 130 -2.43 -1.94 -15.14
N GLY A 131 -2.39 -0.75 -14.52
CA GLY A 131 -1.56 -0.49 -13.36
C GLY A 131 -1.93 -1.38 -12.19
N PHE A 132 -3.21 -1.70 -12.00
CA PHE A 132 -3.71 -2.52 -10.90
C PHE A 132 -3.18 -3.96 -10.97
N GLU A 133 -3.32 -4.60 -12.13
CA GLU A 133 -2.94 -5.99 -12.38
C GLU A 133 -1.42 -6.15 -12.32
N LEU A 134 -0.68 -5.22 -12.95
CA LEU A 134 0.77 -5.25 -12.93
C LEU A 134 1.34 -4.98 -11.53
N ALA A 135 0.72 -4.09 -10.77
CA ALA A 135 1.10 -3.83 -9.39
C ALA A 135 0.94 -5.09 -8.52
N GLY A 136 -0.21 -5.75 -8.61
CA GLY A 136 -0.48 -6.99 -7.89
C GLY A 136 0.48 -8.12 -8.30
N ALA A 137 0.67 -8.34 -9.61
CA ALA A 137 1.52 -9.40 -10.14
C ALA A 137 3.00 -9.20 -9.75
N PHE A 138 3.55 -8.01 -9.95
CA PHE A 138 4.96 -7.72 -9.64
C PHE A 138 5.22 -7.74 -8.13
N SER A 139 4.26 -7.24 -7.33
CA SER A 139 4.32 -7.31 -5.87
C SER A 139 4.29 -8.75 -5.38
N PHE A 140 3.37 -9.58 -5.91
CA PHE A 140 3.26 -10.99 -5.56
C PHE A 140 4.53 -11.78 -5.90
N ILE A 141 5.09 -11.57 -7.08
CA ILE A 141 6.32 -12.24 -7.52
C ILE A 141 7.51 -11.76 -6.68
N GLY A 142 7.69 -10.45 -6.53
CA GLY A 142 8.79 -9.87 -5.76
C GLY A 142 8.78 -10.33 -4.30
N TYR A 143 7.60 -10.33 -3.68
CA TYR A 143 7.42 -10.80 -2.30
C TYR A 143 7.74 -12.29 -2.16
N ASN A 144 7.19 -13.14 -3.03
CA ASN A 144 7.42 -14.59 -2.96
C ASN A 144 8.85 -15.02 -3.28
N ILE A 145 9.59 -14.24 -4.06
CA ILE A 145 11.00 -14.52 -4.31
C ILE A 145 11.82 -14.27 -3.06
N VAL A 146 11.61 -13.15 -2.36
CA VAL A 146 12.47 -12.74 -1.24
C VAL A 146 12.08 -13.38 0.09
N ARG A 147 10.78 -13.63 0.32
CA ARG A 147 10.27 -14.21 1.56
C ARG A 147 10.90 -15.57 1.96
N PRO A 148 11.15 -16.55 1.08
CA PRO A 148 11.83 -17.79 1.48
C PRO A 148 13.30 -17.57 1.86
N PHE A 149 13.97 -16.55 1.30
CA PHE A 149 15.32 -16.17 1.75
C PHE A 149 15.28 -15.53 3.13
N GLU A 150 14.29 -14.67 3.41
CA GLU A 150 14.10 -14.08 4.74
C GLU A 150 13.88 -15.17 5.80
N LEU A 151 13.01 -16.14 5.50
CA LEU A 151 12.77 -17.30 6.36
C LEU A 151 14.03 -18.16 6.57
N LYS A 152 14.86 -18.34 5.54
CA LYS A 152 16.08 -19.15 5.63
C LYS A 152 17.22 -18.47 6.40
N TYR A 153 17.40 -17.16 6.23
CA TYR A 153 18.51 -16.43 6.85
C TYR A 153 18.17 -15.88 8.23
N PHE A 154 16.92 -15.47 8.47
CA PHE A 154 16.50 -14.87 9.73
C PHE A 154 15.62 -15.80 10.58
N GLY A 155 15.16 -16.93 10.04
CA GLY A 155 14.34 -17.90 10.76
C GLY A 155 12.96 -17.36 11.17
N ARG A 156 12.49 -16.28 10.51
CA ARG A 156 11.32 -15.45 10.86
C ARG A 156 10.64 -14.91 9.61
#